data_AF-A0A955XXG7-F1
#
_entry.id   AF-A0A955XXG7-F1
#
_cell.length_a   1.000
_cell.length_b   1.000
_cell.length_c   1.000
_cell.angle_alpha   90.00
_cell.angle_beta   90.00
_cell.angle_gamma   90.00
#
_symmetry.space_group_name_H-M   'P 1'
#
loop_
_entity.id
_entity.type
_entity.pdbx_description
1 polymer ?
#
loop_
_entity_poly.entity_id
_entity_poly.type
_entity_poly.pdbx_seq_one_letter_code
_entity_poly.pdbx_strand_id
1 'polypeptide(L)'
;NRHNVDASVDRQSIAAYVDRDFIRAIDAVDCGVASWMMRPRDGVAELAPIDIPRLVAMHNPEPAVEAVGDGRRYDNAFEQAVQAATTWLERAAVRAAAEAVADELLPQQGDDTIVRLERLVPWRGRTLAHQTHVMWPDPVDGGWLAQAIGREDDPMVPKVAYPGGWIGLGAEELARVSGVQDAVFARGHVAGARSREGVEAMVKRAREVT
;
A
#
# COMPACT_ATOMS: atom_id res chain seq x y z
N ASN A 1 -4.34 -10.25 -19.92
CA ASN A 1 -5.48 -10.84 -19.17
C ASN A 1 -5.04 -11.38 -17.79
N ARG A 2 -4.46 -10.55 -16.90
CA ARG A 2 -4.07 -11.00 -15.53
C ARG A 2 -4.33 -10.03 -14.38
N HIS A 3 -4.75 -8.81 -14.64
CA HIS A 3 -5.28 -7.92 -13.59
C HIS A 3 -6.54 -7.28 -14.14
N ASN A 4 -7.71 -7.83 -13.81
CA ASN A 4 -8.99 -7.19 -14.13
C ASN A 4 -9.09 -5.94 -13.25
N VAL A 5 -8.58 -4.84 -13.77
CA VAL A 5 -8.88 -3.50 -13.25
C VAL A 5 -10.39 -3.33 -13.39
N ASP A 6 -11.04 -2.96 -12.29
CA ASP A 6 -12.47 -2.69 -12.26
C ASP A 6 -12.82 -1.70 -13.39
N ALA A 7 -13.67 -2.12 -14.32
CA ALA A 7 -13.99 -1.36 -15.54
C ALA A 7 -14.71 -0.04 -15.25
N SER A 8 -15.09 0.21 -14.00
CA SER A 8 -15.66 1.47 -13.51
C SER A 8 -14.64 2.60 -13.33
N VAL A 9 -13.34 2.31 -13.26
CA VAL A 9 -12.31 3.33 -12.98
C VAL A 9 -11.93 4.09 -14.24
N ASP A 10 -12.04 5.41 -14.19
CA ASP A 10 -11.66 6.29 -15.29
C ASP A 10 -10.16 6.14 -15.65
N ARG A 11 -9.90 5.88 -16.94
CA ARG A 11 -8.55 5.67 -17.46
C ARG A 11 -7.68 6.92 -17.35
N GLN A 12 -8.27 8.11 -17.43
CA GLN A 12 -7.51 9.35 -17.32
C GLN A 12 -6.99 9.54 -15.89
N SER A 13 -7.79 9.19 -14.88
CA SER A 13 -7.38 9.16 -13.48
C SER A 13 -6.24 8.15 -13.23
N ILE A 14 -6.33 6.95 -13.80
CA ILE A 14 -5.23 5.96 -13.74
C ILE A 14 -3.96 6.52 -14.37
N ALA A 15 -4.06 7.08 -15.57
CA ALA A 15 -2.92 7.66 -16.28
C ALA A 15 -2.28 8.81 -15.48
N ALA A 16 -3.09 9.66 -14.84
CA ALA A 16 -2.59 10.75 -14.00
C ALA A 16 -1.81 10.24 -12.78
N TYR A 17 -2.27 9.17 -12.14
CA TYR A 17 -1.54 8.53 -11.05
C TYR A 17 -0.23 7.88 -11.51
N VAL A 18 -0.26 7.16 -12.64
CA VAL A 18 0.96 6.58 -13.24
C VAL A 18 1.97 7.67 -13.61
N ASP A 19 1.52 8.74 -14.27
CA ASP A 19 2.36 9.88 -14.61
C ASP A 19 3.00 10.48 -13.35
N ARG A 20 2.19 10.79 -12.34
CA ARG A 20 2.63 11.46 -11.12
C ARG A 20 3.59 10.62 -10.28
N ASP A 21 3.25 9.36 -10.00
CA ASP A 21 3.95 8.55 -8.99
C ASP A 21 5.03 7.63 -9.58
N PHE A 22 4.94 7.30 -10.87
CA PHE A 22 5.86 6.39 -11.52
C PHE A 22 6.75 7.11 -12.55
N ILE A 23 6.14 7.80 -13.53
CA ILE A 23 6.90 8.43 -14.63
C ILE A 23 7.72 9.62 -14.13
N ARG A 24 7.09 10.59 -13.45
CA ARG A 24 7.81 11.79 -12.95
C ARG A 24 8.92 11.45 -11.96
N ALA A 25 8.77 10.37 -11.19
CA ALA A 25 9.82 9.91 -10.29
C ALA A 25 11.05 9.40 -11.06
N ILE A 26 10.84 8.68 -12.16
CA ILE A 26 11.90 8.27 -13.09
C ILE A 26 12.54 9.50 -13.73
N ASP A 27 11.74 10.41 -14.29
CA ASP A 27 12.22 11.63 -14.95
C ASP A 27 13.04 12.51 -13.98
N ALA A 28 12.60 12.64 -12.74
CA ALA A 28 13.30 13.43 -11.73
C ALA A 28 14.70 12.86 -11.44
N VAL A 29 14.87 11.54 -11.45
CA VAL A 29 16.18 10.92 -11.27
C VAL A 29 17.03 11.07 -12.53
N ASP A 30 16.47 10.76 -13.70
CA ASP A 30 17.14 10.79 -15.00
C ASP A 30 17.62 12.20 -15.38
N CYS A 31 16.79 13.22 -15.14
CA CYS A 31 17.14 14.63 -15.33
C CYS A 31 17.99 15.21 -14.19
N GLY A 32 18.40 14.40 -13.22
CA GLY A 32 19.28 14.81 -12.11
C GLY A 32 18.61 15.64 -11.01
N VAL A 33 17.30 15.95 -11.12
CA VAL A 33 16.52 16.74 -10.16
C VAL A 33 16.45 16.08 -8.78
N ALA A 34 16.40 14.75 -8.71
CA ALA A 34 16.32 13.98 -7.47
C ALA A 34 17.64 13.26 -7.12
N SER A 35 18.65 13.34 -7.97
CA SER A 35 19.93 12.60 -7.81
C SER A 35 20.67 12.93 -6.50
N TRP A 36 20.52 14.14 -5.99
CA TRP A 36 21.10 14.59 -4.72
C TRP A 36 20.36 14.05 -3.49
N MET A 37 19.06 13.73 -3.60
CA MET A 37 18.27 13.17 -2.50
C MET A 37 18.66 11.72 -2.18
N MET A 38 19.26 11.03 -3.15
CA MET A 38 19.70 9.64 -3.00
C MET A 38 21.11 9.51 -2.41
N ARG A 39 21.81 10.62 -2.15
CA ARG A 39 23.14 10.62 -1.52
C ARG A 39 23.02 10.65 0.01
N PRO A 40 23.84 9.88 0.74
CA PRO A 40 23.94 10.00 2.20
C PRO A 40 24.27 11.44 2.62
N ARG A 41 23.59 11.93 3.67
CA ARG A 41 23.77 13.31 4.17
C ARG A 41 25.17 13.60 4.69
N ASP A 42 25.90 12.57 5.11
CA ASP A 42 27.25 12.68 5.65
C ASP A 42 28.32 12.77 4.55
N GLY A 43 27.97 12.52 3.27
CA GLY A 43 28.86 12.65 2.12
C GLY A 43 30.03 11.67 2.11
N VAL A 44 30.05 10.68 3.02
CA VAL A 44 31.21 9.80 3.26
C VAL A 44 31.20 8.56 2.37
N ALA A 45 30.03 8.16 1.85
CA ALA A 45 29.92 6.99 0.99
C ALA A 45 29.59 7.39 -0.46
N GLU A 46 30.45 7.00 -1.40
CA GLU A 46 30.11 6.88 -2.82
C GLU A 46 29.12 5.73 -2.99
N LEU A 47 27.86 5.98 -2.64
CA LEU A 47 26.77 5.07 -3.02
C LEU A 47 26.36 5.38 -4.46
N ALA A 48 26.30 4.33 -5.28
CA ALA A 48 25.57 4.35 -6.54
C ALA A 48 24.15 3.87 -6.23
N PRO A 49 23.15 4.78 -6.11
CA PRO A 49 21.79 4.38 -5.81
C PRO A 49 21.25 3.49 -6.93
N ILE A 50 20.46 2.48 -6.58
CA ILE A 50 19.75 1.66 -7.56
C ILE A 50 18.39 2.32 -7.81
N ASP A 51 18.15 2.73 -9.05
CA ASP A 51 16.89 3.25 -9.57
C ASP A 51 16.42 2.45 -10.79
N ILE A 52 15.23 2.78 -11.32
CA ILE A 52 14.67 2.07 -12.49
C ILE A 52 15.56 2.24 -13.74
N PRO A 53 15.99 3.46 -14.14
CA PRO A 53 16.92 3.62 -15.25
C PRO A 53 18.19 2.77 -15.11
N ARG A 54 18.76 2.67 -13.90
CA ARG A 54 19.92 1.84 -13.61
C ARG A 54 19.62 0.36 -13.76
N LEU A 55 18.47 -0.12 -13.26
CA LEU A 55 18.04 -1.51 -13.46
C LEU A 55 17.83 -1.86 -14.93
N VAL A 56 17.30 -0.92 -15.72
CA VAL A 56 17.20 -1.08 -17.19
C VAL A 56 18.61 -1.15 -17.79
N ALA A 57 19.50 -0.21 -17.45
CA ALA A 57 20.87 -0.17 -17.95
C ALA A 57 21.69 -1.42 -17.57
N MET A 58 21.39 -2.07 -16.44
CA MET A 58 22.03 -3.32 -16.00
C MET A 58 21.74 -4.51 -16.92
N HIS A 59 20.78 -4.41 -17.84
CA HIS A 59 20.57 -5.43 -18.87
C HIS A 59 21.57 -5.28 -20.03
N ASN A 60 22.22 -4.11 -20.18
CA ASN A 60 23.17 -3.92 -21.26
C ASN A 60 24.31 -4.93 -21.16
N PRO A 61 24.69 -5.58 -22.28
CA PRO A 61 25.88 -6.42 -22.33
C PRO A 61 27.12 -5.65 -21.87
N GLU A 62 28.04 -6.33 -21.18
CA GLU A 62 29.26 -5.77 -20.59
C GLU A 62 30.50 -6.24 -21.38
N PRO A 63 30.93 -5.53 -22.45
CA PRO A 63 31.94 -6.03 -23.40
C PRO A 63 33.33 -6.18 -22.77
N ALA A 64 33.56 -5.58 -21.60
CA ALA A 64 34.79 -5.75 -20.84
C ALA A 64 34.96 -7.19 -20.31
N VAL A 65 33.86 -7.93 -20.11
CA VAL A 65 33.86 -9.27 -19.52
C VAL A 65 33.06 -10.30 -20.33
N GLU A 66 32.21 -9.86 -21.26
CA GLU A 66 31.39 -10.72 -22.12
C GLU A 66 31.93 -10.83 -23.55
N ALA A 67 31.73 -11.99 -24.18
CA ALA A 67 32.22 -12.28 -25.52
C ALA A 67 31.69 -11.31 -26.59
N VAL A 68 32.58 -10.63 -27.31
CA VAL A 68 32.26 -9.65 -28.37
C VAL A 68 31.98 -10.36 -29.71
N GLY A 69 31.06 -9.82 -30.52
CA GLY A 69 30.85 -10.24 -31.91
C GLY A 69 29.49 -10.87 -32.25
N ASP A 70 28.59 -11.04 -31.27
CA ASP A 70 27.19 -11.43 -31.54
C ASP A 70 26.25 -10.24 -31.25
N GLY A 71 25.79 -9.56 -32.30
CA GLY A 71 24.86 -8.44 -32.18
C GLY A 71 23.52 -8.81 -31.52
N ARG A 72 23.09 -10.07 -31.65
CA ARG A 72 21.81 -10.55 -31.08
C ARG A 72 21.78 -10.48 -29.55
N ARG A 73 22.94 -10.42 -28.90
CA ARG A 73 23.01 -10.25 -27.43
C ARG A 73 22.39 -8.93 -26.99
N TYR A 74 22.51 -7.87 -27.78
CA TYR A 74 21.91 -6.57 -27.49
C TYR A 74 20.39 -6.62 -27.68
N ASP A 75 19.90 -7.30 -28.72
CA ASP A 75 18.47 -7.51 -28.94
C ASP A 75 17.86 -8.31 -27.77
N ASN A 76 18.49 -9.41 -27.36
CA ASN A 76 18.04 -10.22 -26.22
C ASN A 76 18.04 -9.41 -24.90
N ALA A 77 19.08 -8.63 -24.64
CA ALA A 77 19.17 -7.76 -23.48
C ALA A 77 18.03 -6.71 -23.47
N PHE A 78 17.77 -6.10 -24.64
CA PHE A 78 16.68 -5.15 -24.80
C PHE A 78 15.31 -5.80 -24.54
N GLU A 79 15.06 -7.00 -25.07
CA GLU A 79 13.82 -7.74 -24.82
C GLU A 79 13.61 -8.05 -23.33
N GLN A 80 14.66 -8.45 -22.61
CA GLN A 80 14.61 -8.68 -21.16
C GLN A 80 14.28 -7.39 -20.40
N ALA A 81 14.92 -6.27 -20.77
CA ALA A 81 14.65 -4.97 -20.17
C ALA A 81 13.20 -4.53 -20.42
N VAL A 82 12.67 -4.73 -21.64
CA VAL A 82 11.27 -4.44 -21.99
C VAL A 82 10.31 -5.30 -21.15
N GLN A 83 10.60 -6.58 -20.97
CA GLN A 83 9.77 -7.47 -20.16
C GLN A 83 9.72 -7.03 -18.69
N ALA A 84 10.87 -6.66 -18.13
CA ALA A 84 10.97 -6.14 -16.77
C ALA A 84 10.20 -4.82 -16.62
N ALA A 85 10.44 -3.84 -17.51
CA ALA A 85 9.78 -2.55 -17.51
C ALA A 85 8.25 -2.67 -17.68
N THR A 86 7.80 -3.57 -18.56
CA THR A 86 6.37 -3.88 -18.75
C THR A 86 5.74 -4.35 -17.45
N THR A 87 6.40 -5.29 -16.75
CA THR A 87 5.90 -5.82 -15.47
C THR A 87 5.77 -4.72 -14.43
N TRP A 88 6.76 -3.83 -14.31
CA TRP A 88 6.72 -2.72 -13.37
C TRP A 88 5.61 -1.72 -13.71
N LEU A 89 5.47 -1.35 -14.98
CA LEU A 89 4.44 -0.42 -15.44
C LEU A 89 3.02 -1.00 -15.24
N GLU A 90 2.81 -2.28 -15.54
CA GLU A 90 1.53 -2.95 -15.29
C GLU A 90 1.17 -2.93 -13.80
N ARG A 91 2.14 -3.19 -12.92
CA ARG A 91 1.94 -3.12 -11.47
C ARG A 91 1.69 -1.69 -10.99
N ALA A 92 2.37 -0.70 -11.56
CA ALA A 92 2.13 0.72 -11.28
C ALA A 92 0.71 1.12 -11.71
N ALA A 93 0.25 0.67 -12.87
CA ALA A 93 -1.12 0.91 -13.35
C ALA A 93 -2.17 0.25 -12.43
N VAL A 94 -1.93 -0.96 -11.94
CA VAL A 94 -2.83 -1.61 -10.95
C VAL A 94 -2.86 -0.82 -9.64
N ARG A 95 -1.72 -0.31 -9.17
CA ARG A 95 -1.68 0.55 -7.97
C ARG A 95 -2.43 1.86 -8.22
N ALA A 96 -2.19 2.52 -9.35
CA ALA A 96 -2.87 3.74 -9.76
C ALA A 96 -4.39 3.57 -9.82
N ALA A 97 -4.87 2.44 -10.35
CA ALA A 97 -6.30 2.12 -10.34
C ALA A 97 -6.86 1.99 -8.92
N ALA A 98 -6.12 1.37 -7.99
CA ALA A 98 -6.53 1.29 -6.60
C ALA A 98 -6.57 2.67 -5.91
N GLU A 99 -5.64 3.57 -6.23
CA GLU A 99 -5.66 4.95 -5.73
C GLU A 99 -6.86 5.73 -6.28
N ALA A 100 -7.16 5.62 -7.57
CA ALA A 100 -8.32 6.27 -8.19
C ALA A 100 -9.65 5.79 -7.58
N VAL A 101 -9.77 4.48 -7.32
CA VAL A 101 -10.93 3.92 -6.59
C VAL A 101 -11.04 4.51 -5.17
N ALA A 102 -9.90 4.69 -4.48
CA ALA A 102 -9.91 5.26 -3.14
C ALA A 102 -10.40 6.71 -3.13
N ASP A 103 -9.96 7.51 -4.11
CA ASP A 103 -10.40 8.90 -4.27
C ASP A 103 -11.91 9.02 -4.55
N GLU A 104 -12.49 8.03 -5.23
CA GLU A 104 -13.93 8.01 -5.48
C GLU A 104 -14.72 7.58 -4.23
N LEU A 105 -14.28 6.52 -3.54
CA LEU A 105 -15.07 5.89 -2.48
C LEU A 105 -14.99 6.60 -1.12
N LEU A 106 -13.82 7.13 -0.76
CA LEU A 106 -13.59 7.64 0.59
C LEU A 106 -14.28 8.98 0.90
N PRO A 107 -14.37 9.95 -0.02
CA PRO A 107 -15.08 11.20 0.24
C PRO A 107 -16.59 11.00 0.48
N GLN A 108 -17.15 9.86 0.06
CA GLN A 108 -18.57 9.54 0.23
C GLN A 108 -18.90 8.99 1.61
N GLN A 109 -17.88 8.70 2.43
CA GLN A 109 -18.04 8.20 3.78
C GLN A 109 -18.39 9.39 4.67
N GLY A 110 -19.69 9.52 5.00
CA GLY A 110 -20.24 10.64 5.77
C GLY A 110 -19.70 10.78 7.19
N ASP A 111 -20.47 11.40 8.09
CA ASP A 111 -20.00 11.85 9.41
C ASP A 111 -19.80 10.76 10.47
N ASP A 112 -19.72 9.47 10.09
CA ASP A 112 -19.42 8.41 11.05
C ASP A 112 -17.91 8.38 11.38
N THR A 113 -17.63 8.26 12.66
CA THR A 113 -16.32 7.95 13.23
C THR A 113 -15.67 6.65 12.73
N ILE A 114 -16.45 5.73 12.14
CA ILE A 114 -15.98 4.46 11.56
C ILE A 114 -16.25 4.44 10.06
N VAL A 115 -15.18 4.35 9.26
CA VAL A 115 -15.26 4.19 7.80
C VAL A 115 -15.49 2.73 7.45
N ARG A 116 -16.54 2.44 6.67
CA ARG A 116 -16.91 1.06 6.29
C ARG A 116 -16.70 0.87 4.81
N LEU A 117 -15.68 0.08 4.47
CA LEU A 117 -15.33 -0.23 3.09
C LEU A 117 -15.81 -1.63 2.75
N GLU A 118 -16.43 -1.79 1.59
CA GLU A 118 -16.82 -3.11 1.06
C GLU A 118 -15.62 -3.88 0.48
N ARG A 119 -14.47 -3.22 0.31
CA ARG A 119 -13.19 -3.80 -0.10
C ARG A 119 -12.03 -2.96 0.41
N LEU A 120 -10.86 -3.57 0.64
CA LEU A 120 -9.67 -2.82 1.00
C LEU A 120 -9.23 -1.90 -0.14
N VAL A 121 -9.09 -0.61 0.15
CA VAL A 121 -8.52 0.39 -0.76
C VAL A 121 -7.39 1.17 -0.05
N PRO A 122 -6.51 1.86 -0.79
CA PRO A 122 -5.51 2.78 -0.24
C PRO A 122 -6.12 3.96 0.54
N TRP A 123 -6.57 3.73 1.78
CA TRP A 123 -7.31 4.73 2.55
C TRP A 123 -6.45 5.71 3.35
N ARG A 124 -5.18 5.39 3.57
CA ARG A 124 -4.28 6.24 4.39
C ARG A 124 -4.14 7.63 3.75
N GLY A 125 -4.25 8.67 4.57
CA GLY A 125 -4.21 10.07 4.13
C GLY A 125 -5.52 10.60 3.54
N ARG A 126 -6.58 9.78 3.46
CA ARG A 126 -7.89 10.15 2.90
C ARG A 126 -9.04 10.12 3.89
N THR A 127 -8.73 9.91 5.17
CA THR A 127 -9.71 9.89 6.26
C THR A 127 -9.93 11.27 6.83
N LEU A 128 -11.14 11.56 7.28
CA LEU A 128 -11.47 12.81 7.96
C LEU A 128 -10.92 12.84 9.39
N ALA A 129 -10.71 14.05 9.92
CA ALA A 129 -10.11 14.24 11.25
C ALA A 129 -10.87 13.51 12.37
N HIS A 130 -12.20 13.47 12.31
CA HIS A 130 -13.05 12.82 13.30
C HIS A 130 -13.12 11.29 13.16
N GLN A 131 -12.64 10.72 12.05
CA GLN A 131 -12.64 9.27 11.85
C GLN A 131 -11.54 8.62 12.68
N THR A 132 -11.91 7.53 13.35
CA THR A 132 -11.05 6.80 14.30
C THR A 132 -10.66 5.42 13.80
N HIS A 133 -11.48 4.79 12.97
CA HIS A 133 -11.25 3.45 12.46
C HIS A 133 -11.69 3.34 11.01
N VAL A 134 -11.05 2.43 10.28
CA VAL A 134 -11.47 1.96 8.96
C VAL A 134 -11.65 0.46 9.03
N MET A 135 -12.73 -0.08 8.47
CA MET A 135 -12.98 -1.52 8.43
C MET A 135 -13.27 -2.00 7.01
N TRP A 136 -12.88 -3.24 6.72
CA TRP A 136 -12.99 -3.89 5.40
C TRP A 136 -12.98 -5.43 5.52
N PRO A 137 -13.45 -6.18 4.51
CA PRO A 137 -13.31 -7.63 4.48
C PRO A 137 -11.85 -8.08 4.38
N ASP A 138 -11.46 -9.11 5.13
CA ASP A 138 -10.08 -9.65 5.05
C ASP A 138 -9.83 -10.25 3.63
N PRO A 139 -8.85 -9.74 2.87
CA PRO A 139 -8.58 -10.22 1.51
C PRO A 139 -7.85 -11.57 1.47
N VAL A 140 -7.37 -12.09 2.60
CA VAL A 140 -6.55 -13.32 2.68
C VAL A 140 -7.33 -14.46 3.33
N ASP A 141 -7.74 -14.29 4.58
CA ASP A 141 -8.27 -15.39 5.40
C ASP A 141 -9.81 -15.39 5.48
N GLY A 142 -10.46 -14.39 4.88
CA GLY A 142 -11.89 -14.14 5.03
C GLY A 142 -12.26 -13.55 6.39
N GLY A 143 -13.53 -13.19 6.55
CA GLY A 143 -13.99 -12.40 7.70
C GLY A 143 -13.74 -10.90 7.49
N TRP A 144 -13.53 -10.17 8.58
CA TRP A 144 -13.46 -8.70 8.57
C TRP A 144 -12.36 -8.17 9.48
N LEU A 145 -11.71 -7.11 9.00
CA LEU A 145 -10.66 -6.39 9.67
C LEU A 145 -11.10 -4.96 9.97
N ALA A 146 -10.59 -4.42 11.06
CA ALA A 146 -10.63 -3.00 11.35
C ALA A 146 -9.25 -2.52 11.80
N GLN A 147 -8.88 -1.33 11.35
CA GLN A 147 -7.65 -0.67 11.75
C GLN A 147 -7.95 0.70 12.34
N ALA A 148 -7.37 0.97 13.51
CA ALA A 148 -7.37 2.29 14.11
C ALA A 148 -6.54 3.26 13.27
N ILE A 149 -7.09 4.44 13.02
CA ILE A 149 -6.45 5.52 12.28
C ILE A 149 -5.42 6.19 13.21
N GLY A 150 -4.21 6.43 12.69
CA GLY A 150 -3.16 7.14 13.40
C GLY A 150 -3.53 8.60 13.69
N ARG A 151 -2.90 9.20 14.69
CA ARG A 151 -3.03 10.63 14.95
C ARG A 151 -2.33 11.43 13.85
N GLU A 152 -2.72 12.69 13.71
CA GLU A 152 -2.17 13.58 12.70
C GLU A 152 -0.73 14.00 13.02
N ASP A 153 -0.41 14.19 14.31
CA ASP A 153 0.92 14.51 14.84
C ASP A 153 1.84 13.29 14.90
N ASP A 154 1.29 12.10 15.11
CA ASP A 154 2.02 10.83 15.09
C ASP A 154 1.16 9.69 14.52
N PRO A 155 1.32 9.35 13.22
CA PRO A 155 0.58 8.26 12.58
C PRO A 155 0.86 6.87 13.19
N MET A 156 1.94 6.72 13.98
CA MET A 156 2.28 5.49 14.69
C MET A 156 1.54 5.37 16.03
N VAL A 157 0.81 6.40 16.46
CA VAL A 157 -0.06 6.35 17.64
C VAL A 157 -1.51 6.37 17.18
N PRO A 158 -2.36 5.40 17.57
CA PRO A 158 -3.74 5.37 17.12
C PRO A 158 -4.55 6.46 17.83
N LYS A 159 -5.54 7.04 17.13
CA LYS A 159 -6.50 7.99 17.73
C LYS A 159 -7.31 7.33 18.84
N VAL A 160 -7.69 6.07 18.63
CA VAL A 160 -8.33 5.20 19.61
C VAL A 160 -7.65 3.84 19.55
N ALA A 161 -7.00 3.44 20.63
CA ALA A 161 -6.31 2.16 20.72
C ALA A 161 -7.30 1.02 21.00
N TYR A 162 -6.98 -0.19 20.54
CA TYR A 162 -7.64 -1.37 21.09
C TYR A 162 -7.18 -1.59 22.54
N PRO A 163 -8.05 -2.11 23.43
CA PRO A 163 -7.69 -2.34 24.82
C PRO A 163 -6.42 -3.18 24.96
N GLY A 164 -5.49 -2.75 25.81
CA GLY A 164 -4.21 -3.46 26.00
C GLY A 164 -4.39 -4.94 26.39
N GLY A 165 -5.45 -5.24 27.16
CA GLY A 165 -5.81 -6.62 27.53
C GLY A 165 -6.27 -7.50 26.36
N TRP A 166 -6.52 -6.95 25.17
CA TRP A 166 -6.85 -7.72 23.96
C TRP A 166 -5.62 -8.10 23.14
N ILE A 167 -4.55 -7.31 23.25
CA ILE A 167 -3.41 -7.40 22.34
C ILE A 167 -2.68 -8.73 22.53
N GLY A 168 -2.54 -9.48 21.44
CA GLY A 168 -1.85 -10.77 21.44
C GLY A 168 -2.66 -11.96 21.97
N LEU A 169 -3.91 -11.74 22.40
CA LEU A 169 -4.80 -12.84 22.77
C LEU A 169 -5.18 -13.68 21.54
N GLY A 170 -5.30 -14.99 21.74
CA GLY A 170 -5.90 -15.91 20.78
C GLY A 170 -7.43 -15.80 20.76
N ALA A 171 -8.07 -16.32 19.71
CA ALA A 171 -9.50 -16.13 19.44
C ALA A 171 -10.43 -16.46 20.62
N GLU A 172 -10.27 -17.60 21.29
CA GLU A 172 -11.16 -18.01 22.40
C GLU A 172 -11.07 -17.05 23.59
N GLU A 173 -9.85 -16.72 24.01
CA GLU A 173 -9.61 -15.83 25.14
C GLU A 173 -9.99 -14.39 24.80
N LEU A 174 -9.72 -13.94 23.57
CA LEU A 174 -10.16 -12.65 23.09
C LEU A 174 -11.68 -12.55 23.06
N ALA A 175 -12.38 -13.59 22.59
CA ALA A 175 -13.84 -13.60 22.57
C ALA A 175 -14.42 -13.49 23.99
N ARG A 176 -13.79 -14.17 24.96
CA ARG A 176 -14.16 -14.11 26.38
C ARG A 176 -13.95 -12.71 26.98
N VAL A 177 -12.78 -12.11 26.77
CA VAL A 177 -12.38 -10.82 27.37
C VAL A 177 -13.05 -9.63 26.67
N SER A 178 -13.16 -9.67 25.34
CA SER A 178 -13.85 -8.63 24.56
C SER A 178 -15.36 -8.75 24.61
N GLY A 179 -15.89 -9.94 24.93
CA GLY A 179 -17.32 -10.28 24.82
C GLY A 179 -17.83 -10.36 23.37
N VAL A 180 -16.96 -10.37 22.36
CA VAL A 180 -17.30 -10.53 20.93
C VAL A 180 -17.04 -11.99 20.56
N GLN A 181 -18.10 -12.78 20.38
CA GLN A 181 -17.99 -14.25 20.25
C GLN A 181 -17.13 -14.71 19.07
N ASP A 182 -17.10 -13.94 17.99
CA ASP A 182 -16.39 -14.28 16.76
C ASP A 182 -15.12 -13.45 16.55
N ALA A 183 -14.62 -12.80 17.61
CA ALA A 183 -13.32 -12.14 17.58
C ALA A 183 -12.20 -13.16 17.31
N VAL A 184 -11.26 -12.78 16.43
CA VAL A 184 -10.17 -13.65 16.00
C VAL A 184 -8.84 -13.16 16.59
N PHE A 185 -8.54 -11.86 16.50
CA PHE A 185 -7.31 -11.29 17.06
C PHE A 185 -7.41 -9.77 17.29
N ALA A 186 -6.49 -9.25 18.11
CA ALA A 186 -6.11 -7.85 18.13
C ALA A 186 -4.57 -7.74 18.23
N ARG A 187 -3.93 -6.97 17.34
CA ARG A 187 -2.47 -6.78 17.30
C ARG A 187 -2.15 -5.36 16.85
N GLY A 188 -1.39 -4.62 17.68
CA GLY A 188 -1.09 -3.21 17.40
C GLY A 188 -2.38 -2.42 17.19
N HIS A 189 -2.55 -1.87 15.99
CA HIS A 189 -3.72 -1.04 15.62
C HIS A 189 -4.77 -1.81 14.81
N VAL A 190 -4.68 -3.13 14.71
CA VAL A 190 -5.58 -3.93 13.87
C VAL A 190 -6.30 -4.98 14.72
N ALA A 191 -7.61 -5.10 14.53
CA ALA A 191 -8.42 -6.17 15.06
C ALA A 191 -9.13 -6.92 13.92
N GLY A 192 -9.41 -8.20 14.14
CA GLY A 192 -10.11 -9.06 13.19
C GLY A 192 -11.19 -9.89 13.86
N ALA A 193 -12.30 -10.07 13.15
CA ALA A 193 -13.41 -10.94 13.53
C ALA A 193 -13.91 -11.73 12.31
N ARG A 194 -14.68 -12.79 12.54
CA ARG A 194 -15.23 -13.60 11.42
C ARG A 194 -16.35 -12.89 10.67
N SER A 195 -17.02 -11.91 11.29
CA SER A 195 -18.12 -11.16 10.69
C SER A 195 -17.89 -9.64 10.73
N ARG A 196 -18.63 -8.92 9.88
CA ARG A 196 -18.66 -7.46 9.84
C ARG A 196 -19.12 -6.90 11.18
N GLU A 197 -20.19 -7.49 11.71
CA GLU A 197 -20.80 -7.13 12.97
C GLU A 197 -19.85 -7.36 14.14
N GLY A 198 -19.11 -8.46 14.10
CA GLY A 198 -18.08 -8.81 15.08
C GLY A 198 -16.99 -7.75 15.17
N VAL A 199 -16.38 -7.38 14.03
CA VAL A 199 -15.28 -6.39 14.05
C VAL A 199 -15.80 -5.00 14.39
N GLU A 200 -17.01 -4.65 13.96
CA GLU A 200 -17.65 -3.38 14.34
C GLU A 200 -17.94 -3.33 15.85
N ALA A 201 -18.37 -4.44 16.46
CA ALA A 201 -18.56 -4.55 17.90
C ALA A 201 -17.23 -4.40 18.67
N MET A 202 -16.14 -4.97 18.15
CA MET A 202 -14.80 -4.78 18.72
C MET A 202 -14.38 -3.30 18.70
N VAL A 203 -14.58 -2.61 17.57
CA VAL A 203 -14.27 -1.17 17.45
C VAL A 203 -15.11 -0.33 18.42
N LYS A 204 -16.41 -0.61 18.55
CA LYS A 204 -17.29 0.10 19.49
C LYS A 204 -16.83 -0.06 20.93
N ARG A 205 -16.51 -1.28 21.36
CA ARG A 205 -16.00 -1.55 22.71
C ARG A 205 -14.65 -0.91 22.99
N ALA A 206 -13.75 -0.86 22.01
CA ALA A 206 -12.46 -0.17 22.17
C ALA A 206 -12.63 1.31 22.53
N ARG A 207 -13.67 1.95 21.97
CA ARG A 207 -14.00 3.36 22.21
C ARG A 207 -14.68 3.63 23.55
N GLU A 208 -15.27 2.62 24.19
CA GLU A 208 -15.90 2.75 25.51
C GLU A 208 -14.87 2.70 26.65
N VAL A 209 -13.70 2.11 26.38
CA VAL A 209 -12.63 1.87 27.36
C VAL A 209 -11.51 2.92 27.27
N THR A 210 -11.52 3.76 26.23
CA THR A 210 -10.53 4.83 25.97
C THR A 210 -11.11 6.18 26.37
#